data_AF-A0A834CAI2-F1
#
_entry.id   AF-A0A834CAI2-F1
#
_cell.length_a   1.000
_cell.length_b   1.000
_cell.length_c   1.000
_cell.angle_alpha   90.00
_cell.angle_beta   90.00
_cell.angle_gamma   90.00
#
_symmetry.space_group_name_H-M   'P 1'
#
loop_
_entity.id
_entity.type
_entity.pdbx_description
1 polymer ?
#
loop_
_entity_poly.entity_id
_entity_poly.type
_entity_poly.pdbx_seq_one_letter_code
_entity_poly.pdbx_strand_id
1 'polypeptide(L)'
;MESVLRCKPEDLEDFYGVLGCDELSSTEQILNEYKIRALASHPDKHPDNPHAVADFQKLQEAKEVLCNEEKRKNYDLWRRSGVTIPFHDWQALNDSVKMSMHWAVRTKKEPMLEAPEEPTTSRADCRPCELEASASCEAGFSSRDYCHQRFRWAADSPSRLLQKFRNYEI
;
A
#
# COMPACT_ATOMS: atom_id res chain seq x y z
N MET A 1 8.46 -4.84 30.76
CA MET A 1 8.31 -3.49 30.18
C MET A 1 9.62 -2.95 29.59
N GLU A 2 10.77 -3.63 29.78
CA GLU A 2 12.09 -3.18 29.29
C GLU A 2 12.47 -3.71 27.90
N SER A 3 11.67 -4.61 27.32
CA SER A 3 11.88 -5.17 25.97
C SER A 3 11.58 -4.18 24.83
N VAL A 4 10.94 -3.04 25.12
CA VAL A 4 10.59 -2.00 24.13
C VAL A 4 11.74 -1.00 23.89
N LEU A 5 12.74 -0.94 24.80
CA LEU A 5 13.77 0.10 24.80
C LEU A 5 15.18 -0.41 24.45
N ARG A 6 15.32 -1.67 24.03
CA ARG A 6 16.62 -2.26 23.68
C ARG A 6 16.62 -2.80 22.24
N CYS A 7 16.31 -1.95 21.27
CA CYS A 7 16.73 -2.21 19.89
C CYS A 7 18.25 -1.96 19.83
N LYS A 8 19.06 -3.01 19.93
CA LYS A 8 20.50 -2.86 19.64
C LYS A 8 20.64 -2.77 18.11
N PRO A 9 21.57 -1.96 17.57
CA PRO A 9 21.84 -1.95 16.13
C PRO A 9 22.28 -3.33 15.60
N GLU A 10 22.78 -4.20 16.48
CA GLU A 10 23.09 -5.61 16.20
C GLU A 10 21.85 -6.47 15.88
N ASP A 11 20.65 -6.01 16.25
CA ASP A 11 19.35 -6.68 16.00
C ASP A 11 18.69 -6.19 14.70
N LEU A 12 19.29 -5.24 13.97
CA LEU A 12 18.91 -4.97 12.59
C LEU A 12 19.66 -5.98 11.73
N GLU A 13 19.07 -7.18 11.57
CA GLU A 13 19.70 -8.26 10.80
C GLU A 13 20.02 -7.82 9.37
N ASP A 14 21.30 -7.52 9.10
CA ASP A 14 21.80 -7.32 7.76
C ASP A 14 21.94 -8.69 7.07
N PHE A 15 21.05 -9.00 6.12
CA PHE A 15 21.03 -10.28 5.42
C PHE A 15 22.32 -10.52 4.63
N TYR A 16 22.93 -9.44 4.10
CA TYR A 16 24.22 -9.53 3.43
C TYR A 16 25.32 -9.93 4.41
N GLY A 17 25.32 -9.37 5.63
CA GLY A 17 26.23 -9.76 6.70
C GLY A 17 26.02 -11.21 7.20
N VAL A 18 24.76 -11.63 7.33
CA VAL A 18 24.37 -12.98 7.75
C VAL A 18 24.83 -14.04 6.75
N LEU A 19 24.89 -13.74 5.45
CA LEU A 19 25.47 -14.63 4.44
C LEU A 19 26.95 -14.34 4.14
N GLY A 20 27.46 -13.17 4.53
CA GLY A 20 28.80 -12.68 4.21
C GLY A 20 29.01 -12.41 2.74
N CYS A 21 27.93 -12.07 2.03
CA CYS A 21 27.97 -11.67 0.65
C CYS A 21 27.88 -10.14 0.55
N ASP A 22 28.19 -9.62 -0.63
CA ASP A 22 28.09 -8.19 -0.91
C ASP A 22 26.77 -7.87 -1.62
N GLU A 23 26.38 -6.60 -1.61
CA GLU A 23 25.22 -6.08 -2.36
C GLU A 23 25.38 -6.29 -3.87
N LEU A 24 26.59 -6.55 -4.36
CA LEU A 24 26.91 -6.84 -5.76
C LEU A 24 26.96 -8.33 -6.08
N SER A 25 26.82 -9.22 -5.09
CA SER A 25 26.88 -10.66 -5.31
C SER A 25 25.72 -11.16 -6.17
N SER A 26 26.04 -12.09 -7.08
CA SER A 26 25.05 -12.77 -7.91
C SER A 26 24.23 -13.77 -7.09
N THR A 27 23.06 -14.14 -7.59
CA THR A 27 22.18 -15.14 -6.93
C THR A 27 22.88 -16.48 -6.75
N GLU A 28 23.69 -16.90 -7.73
CA GLU A 28 24.48 -18.13 -7.65
C GLU A 28 25.52 -18.11 -6.52
N GLN A 29 26.22 -16.97 -6.36
CA GLN A 29 27.19 -16.78 -5.28
C GLN A 29 26.48 -16.82 -3.91
N ILE A 30 25.35 -16.11 -3.79
CA ILE A 30 24.54 -16.09 -2.56
C ILE A 30 24.11 -17.52 -2.17
N LEU A 31 23.69 -18.33 -3.15
CA LEU A 31 23.33 -19.73 -2.90
C LEU A 31 24.53 -20.59 -2.49
N ASN A 32 25.72 -20.32 -3.04
CA ASN A 32 26.92 -21.04 -2.67
C ASN A 32 27.36 -20.72 -1.24
N GLU A 33 27.41 -19.43 -0.87
CA GLU A 33 27.75 -18.98 0.48
C GLU A 33 26.75 -19.52 1.51
N TYR A 34 25.45 -19.48 1.18
CA TYR A 34 24.41 -20.09 2.01
C TYR A 34 24.69 -21.57 2.28
N LYS A 35 25.05 -22.36 1.27
CA LYS A 35 25.34 -23.80 1.45
C LYS A 35 26.51 -24.02 2.41
N ILE A 36 27.58 -23.24 2.26
CA ILE A 36 28.77 -23.34 3.11
C ILE A 36 28.41 -23.04 4.56
N ARG A 37 27.68 -21.93 4.80
CA ARG A 37 27.26 -21.53 6.15
C ARG A 37 26.24 -22.46 6.77
N ALA A 38 25.25 -22.90 6.00
CA ALA A 38 24.23 -23.84 6.44
C ALA A 38 24.82 -25.17 6.93
N LEU A 39 25.88 -25.66 6.27
CA LEU A 39 26.60 -26.85 6.71
C LEU A 39 27.39 -26.62 8.01
N ALA A 40 27.94 -25.42 8.18
CA ALA A 40 28.69 -25.05 9.37
C ALA A 40 27.78 -24.82 10.59
N SER A 41 26.56 -24.32 10.39
CA SER A 41 25.59 -24.05 11.47
C SER A 41 24.50 -25.11 11.57
N HIS A 42 24.68 -26.29 10.97
CA HIS A 42 23.64 -27.31 10.93
C HIS A 42 23.34 -27.85 12.34
N PRO A 43 22.08 -27.86 12.81
CA PRO A 43 21.75 -28.23 14.18
C PRO A 43 22.10 -29.69 14.53
N ASP A 44 22.09 -30.59 13.54
CA ASP A 44 22.52 -31.99 13.71
C ASP A 44 24.00 -32.13 14.10
N LYS A 45 24.86 -31.24 13.60
CA LYS A 45 26.30 -31.25 13.94
C LYS A 45 26.60 -30.54 15.26
N HIS A 46 25.66 -29.73 15.73
CA HIS A 46 25.80 -28.88 16.92
C HIS A 46 24.60 -29.01 17.88
N PRO A 47 24.28 -30.23 18.37
CA PRO A 47 23.11 -30.46 19.20
C PRO A 47 23.18 -29.74 20.56
N ASP A 48 24.38 -29.42 21.03
CA ASP A 48 24.60 -28.77 22.33
C ASP A 48 24.42 -27.24 22.29
N ASN A 49 24.33 -26.65 21.10
CA ASN A 49 24.21 -25.19 20.94
C ASN A 49 22.78 -24.79 20.54
N PRO A 50 21.97 -24.22 21.45
CA PRO A 50 20.62 -23.75 21.13
C PRO A 50 20.60 -22.59 20.12
N HIS A 51 21.72 -21.86 19.97
CA HIS A 51 21.83 -20.77 19.00
C HIS A 51 21.97 -21.26 17.56
N ALA A 52 22.43 -22.50 17.33
CA ALA A 52 22.60 -23.04 15.97
C ALA A 52 21.28 -23.07 15.19
N VAL A 53 20.16 -23.36 15.87
CA VAL A 53 18.82 -23.34 15.27
C VAL A 53 18.42 -21.93 14.86
N ALA A 54 18.65 -20.94 15.73
CA ALA A 54 18.33 -19.54 15.45
C ALA A 54 19.17 -19.00 14.29
N ASP A 55 20.48 -19.27 14.29
CA ASP A 55 21.39 -18.84 13.23
C ASP A 55 21.04 -19.48 11.88
N PHE A 56 20.65 -20.77 11.89
CA PHE A 56 20.19 -21.46 10.69
C PHE A 56 18.89 -20.87 10.13
N GLN A 57 17.95 -20.50 10.99
CA GLN A 57 16.72 -19.80 10.57
C GLN A 57 17.04 -18.45 9.93
N LYS A 58 17.93 -17.66 10.54
CA LYS A 58 18.38 -16.38 9.97
C LYS A 58 19.06 -16.55 8.60
N LEU A 59 19.91 -17.57 8.45
CA LEU A 59 20.55 -17.89 7.16
C LEU A 59 19.53 -18.25 6.08
N GLN A 60 18.51 -19.04 6.45
CA GLN A 60 17.44 -19.42 5.54
C GLN A 60 16.62 -18.20 5.08
N GLU A 61 16.22 -17.35 6.02
CA GLU A 61 15.49 -16.11 5.73
C GLU A 61 16.29 -15.18 4.81
N ALA A 62 17.57 -14.95 5.12
CA ALA A 62 18.47 -14.14 4.29
C ALA A 62 18.53 -14.67 2.85
N LYS A 63 18.68 -15.99 2.69
CA LYS A 63 18.71 -16.64 1.37
C LYS A 63 17.38 -16.46 0.63
N GLU A 64 16.24 -16.57 1.30
CA GLU A 64 14.92 -16.41 0.66
C GLU A 64 14.66 -14.98 0.17
N VAL A 65 15.11 -13.98 0.92
CA VAL A 65 14.99 -12.57 0.55
C VAL A 65 15.95 -12.21 -0.58
N LEU A 66 17.22 -12.59 -0.46
CA LEU A 66 18.26 -12.19 -1.40
C LEU A 66 18.25 -12.98 -2.73
N CYS A 67 17.71 -14.21 -2.73
CA CYS A 67 17.59 -15.01 -3.95
C CYS A 67 16.47 -14.52 -4.89
N ASN A 68 15.44 -13.85 -4.35
CA ASN A 68 14.34 -13.31 -5.14
C ASN A 68 14.58 -11.84 -5.45
N GLU A 69 14.71 -11.48 -6.72
CA GLU A 69 15.02 -10.11 -7.12
C GLU A 69 14.01 -9.07 -6.61
N GLU A 70 12.72 -9.39 -6.60
CA GLU A 70 11.69 -8.49 -6.07
C GLU A 70 11.83 -8.26 -4.57
N LYS A 71 12.08 -9.34 -3.80
CA LYS A 71 12.27 -9.24 -2.34
C LYS A 71 13.57 -8.52 -2.01
N ARG A 72 14.64 -8.77 -2.76
CA ARG A 72 15.92 -8.07 -2.65
C ARG A 72 15.75 -6.56 -2.87
N LYS A 73 15.05 -6.15 -3.93
CA LYS A 73 14.73 -4.74 -4.19
C LYS A 73 13.97 -4.11 -3.03
N ASN A 74 12.97 -4.81 -2.51
CA ASN A 74 12.18 -4.34 -1.36
C ASN A 74 13.04 -4.20 -0.09
N TYR A 75 13.95 -5.15 0.14
CA TYR A 75 14.91 -5.10 1.24
C TYR A 75 15.86 -3.90 1.12
N ASP A 76 16.42 -3.68 -0.06
CA ASP A 76 17.30 -2.54 -0.32
C ASP A 76 16.57 -1.20 -0.14
N LEU A 77 15.29 -1.12 -0.54
CA LEU A 77 14.43 0.04 -0.30
C LEU A 77 14.17 0.27 1.19
N TRP A 78 13.82 -0.78 1.93
CA TRP A 78 13.64 -0.71 3.38
C TRP A 78 14.92 -0.22 4.07
N ARG A 79 16.09 -0.79 3.70
CA ARG A 79 17.39 -0.41 4.26
C ARG A 79 17.74 1.06 3.98
N ARG A 80 17.44 1.56 2.78
CA ARG A 80 17.64 2.98 2.42
C ARG A 80 16.65 3.93 3.08
N SER A 81 15.46 3.45 3.43
CA SER A 81 14.40 4.28 4.00
C SER A 81 14.66 4.72 5.45
N GLY A 82 15.58 4.06 6.16
CA GLY A 82 15.92 4.39 7.55
C GLY A 82 14.76 4.15 8.53
N VAL A 83 13.80 3.31 8.17
CA VAL A 83 12.63 2.98 8.99
C VAL A 83 13.06 2.09 10.18
N THR A 84 12.62 2.44 11.39
CA THR A 84 12.96 1.69 12.63
C THR A 84 12.24 0.35 12.76
N ILE A 85 11.20 0.11 11.94
CA ILE A 85 10.41 -1.12 11.93
C ILE A 85 11.26 -2.25 11.33
N PRO A 86 11.30 -3.45 11.94
CA PRO A 86 12.06 -4.58 11.40
C PRO A 86 11.53 -5.00 10.02
N PHE A 87 12.40 -5.55 9.18
CA PHE A 87 12.07 -5.88 7.79
C PHE A 87 10.86 -6.82 7.67
N HIS A 88 10.74 -7.80 8.56
CA HIS A 88 9.62 -8.75 8.57
C HIS A 88 8.26 -8.04 8.74
N ASP A 89 8.17 -7.14 9.71
CA ASP A 89 6.94 -6.38 9.97
C ASP A 89 6.64 -5.42 8.83
N TRP A 90 7.69 -4.79 8.27
CA TRP A 90 7.58 -3.95 7.09
C TRP A 90 7.06 -4.73 5.88
N GLN A 91 7.50 -5.97 5.68
CA GLN A 91 7.04 -6.84 4.62
C GLN A 91 5.56 -7.23 4.82
N ALA A 92 5.17 -7.60 6.04
CA ALA A 92 3.77 -7.92 6.38
C ALA A 92 2.84 -6.73 6.14
N LEU A 93 3.28 -5.52 6.48
CA LEU A 93 2.54 -4.29 6.20
C LEU A 93 2.38 -4.07 4.69
N ASN A 94 3.45 -4.24 3.90
CA ASN A 94 3.41 -4.11 2.45
C ASN A 94 2.40 -5.07 1.80
N ASP A 95 2.31 -6.30 2.30
CA ASP A 95 1.36 -7.28 1.79
C ASP A 95 -0.08 -7.00 2.25
N SER A 96 -0.28 -6.52 3.47
CA SER A 96 -1.60 -6.14 3.97
C SER A 96 -2.20 -4.94 3.22
N VAL A 97 -1.39 -3.95 2.86
CA VAL A 97 -1.83 -2.75 2.13
C VAL A 97 -2.37 -3.11 0.75
N LYS A 98 -1.80 -4.15 0.10
CA LYS A 98 -2.32 -4.67 -1.19
C LYS A 98 -3.72 -5.29 -1.06
N MET A 99 -4.05 -5.87 0.10
CA MET A 99 -5.36 -6.51 0.35
C MET A 99 -6.42 -5.52 0.88
N SER A 100 -5.99 -4.46 1.55
CA SER A 100 -6.88 -3.52 2.23
C SER A 100 -7.55 -2.49 1.30
N MET A 101 -7.19 -2.42 0.02
CA MET A 101 -7.84 -1.52 -0.95
C MET A 101 -9.09 -2.09 -1.64
N HIS A 102 -9.52 -3.32 -1.32
CA HIS A 102 -10.64 -3.96 -2.03
C HIS A 102 -12.03 -3.34 -1.74
N TRP A 103 -12.19 -2.58 -0.64
CA TRP A 103 -13.43 -1.85 -0.33
C TRP A 103 -13.40 -0.37 -0.76
N ALA A 104 -12.22 0.15 -1.12
CA ALA A 104 -12.05 1.54 -1.56
C ALA A 104 -12.27 1.70 -3.08
N VAL A 105 -12.28 0.60 -3.85
CA VAL A 105 -12.67 0.61 -5.26
C VAL A 105 -14.18 0.40 -5.36
N ARG A 106 -14.92 1.51 -5.41
CA ARG A 106 -16.29 1.49 -5.93
C ARG A 106 -16.21 1.19 -7.42
N THR A 107 -16.15 -0.09 -7.81
CA THR A 107 -16.52 -0.44 -9.18
C THR A 107 -18.00 -0.11 -9.28
N LYS A 108 -18.33 1.06 -9.82
CA LYS A 108 -19.68 1.34 -10.27
C LYS A 108 -19.96 0.38 -11.42
N LYS A 109 -20.33 -0.86 -11.12
CA LYS A 109 -21.28 -1.57 -11.96
C LYS A 109 -22.61 -0.93 -11.58
N GLU A 110 -23.04 0.02 -12.39
CA GLU A 110 -24.41 0.49 -12.33
C GLU A 110 -25.30 -0.75 -12.25
N PRO A 111 -26.10 -0.93 -11.19
CA PRO A 111 -27.07 -2.01 -11.18
C PRO A 111 -28.02 -1.72 -12.34
N MET A 112 -27.88 -2.50 -13.42
CA MET A 112 -28.77 -2.47 -14.56
C MET A 112 -30.17 -2.85 -14.08
N LEU A 113 -30.94 -1.86 -13.67
CA LEU A 113 -32.39 -1.98 -13.63
C LEU A 113 -32.84 -1.89 -15.08
N GLU A 114 -33.00 -3.04 -15.72
CA GLU A 114 -33.73 -3.16 -16.97
C GLU A 114 -35.15 -2.64 -16.73
N ALA A 115 -35.47 -1.53 -17.42
CA ALA A 115 -36.80 -0.96 -17.41
C ALA A 115 -37.79 -1.97 -18.03
N PRO A 116 -39.03 -2.07 -17.53
CA PRO A 116 -40.04 -2.91 -18.15
C PRO A 116 -40.32 -2.45 -19.58
N GLU A 117 -40.03 -3.31 -20.54
CA GLU A 117 -40.43 -3.19 -21.94
C GLU A 117 -41.95 -3.28 -22.04
N GLU A 118 -42.62 -2.21 -22.47
CA GLU A 118 -43.96 -2.25 -23.06
C GLU A 118 -44.06 -1.15 -24.15
N PRO A 119 -44.88 -1.33 -25.19
CA PRO A 119 -44.40 -1.25 -26.55
C PRO A 119 -45.07 -0.12 -27.35
N THR A 120 -44.55 0.06 -28.55
CA THR A 120 -45.16 0.72 -29.71
C THR A 120 -45.20 2.26 -29.71
N THR A 121 -44.53 2.83 -30.71
CA THR A 121 -45.19 3.56 -31.83
C THR A 121 -44.33 4.73 -32.33
N SER A 122 -43.73 4.49 -33.50
CA SER A 122 -43.49 5.39 -34.63
C SER A 122 -42.90 6.81 -34.43
N ARG A 123 -41.77 7.01 -35.14
CA ARG A 123 -41.58 8.02 -36.21
C ARG A 123 -41.57 9.51 -35.82
N ALA A 124 -40.40 10.14 -35.94
CA ALA A 124 -40.13 11.18 -36.95
C ALA A 124 -38.70 11.74 -36.85
N ASP A 125 -38.18 12.11 -38.02
CA ASP A 125 -36.88 12.68 -38.36
C ASP A 125 -36.52 14.02 -37.70
N CYS A 126 -35.21 14.32 -37.61
CA CYS A 126 -34.52 15.40 -38.36
C CYS A 126 -33.27 15.94 -37.64
N ARG A 127 -32.16 15.98 -38.38
CA ARG A 127 -30.90 16.74 -38.17
C ARG A 127 -31.04 18.14 -38.82
N PRO A 128 -30.03 19.04 -38.80
CA PRO A 128 -29.35 19.77 -37.73
C PRO A 128 -29.43 21.32 -37.94
N CYS A 129 -28.97 22.17 -37.01
CA CYS A 129 -28.37 23.46 -37.39
C CYS A 129 -27.67 24.20 -36.24
N GLU A 130 -26.48 24.70 -36.57
CA GLU A 130 -25.69 25.69 -35.88
C GLU A 130 -26.44 27.03 -35.78
N LEU A 131 -26.09 27.86 -34.79
CA LEU A 131 -26.04 29.31 -34.96
C LEU A 131 -25.26 29.97 -33.80
N GLU A 132 -24.14 30.56 -34.21
CA GLU A 132 -23.31 31.52 -33.53
C GLU A 132 -24.11 32.70 -32.95
N ALA A 133 -23.72 33.18 -31.77
CA ALA A 133 -23.88 34.59 -31.39
C ALA A 133 -22.79 34.99 -30.41
N SER A 134 -21.85 35.76 -30.95
CA SER A 134 -20.77 36.46 -30.29
C SER A 134 -21.27 37.55 -29.34
N ALA A 135 -20.62 37.68 -28.19
CA ALA A 135 -20.59 38.92 -27.42
C ALA A 135 -19.33 38.96 -26.53
N SER A 136 -18.28 39.60 -27.04
CA SER A 136 -17.14 40.04 -26.24
C SER A 136 -17.57 41.15 -25.28
N CYS A 137 -17.15 41.07 -24.02
CA CYS A 137 -16.74 42.25 -23.27
C CYS A 137 -15.59 41.89 -22.32
N GLU A 138 -14.47 42.56 -22.56
CA GLU A 138 -13.22 42.46 -21.81
C GLU A 138 -13.32 43.25 -20.50
N ALA A 139 -12.83 42.69 -19.38
CA ALA A 139 -12.05 43.43 -18.39
C ALA A 139 -11.59 42.51 -17.23
N GLY A 140 -10.27 42.49 -17.00
CA GLY A 140 -9.72 42.36 -15.64
C GLY A 140 -9.02 41.04 -15.29
N PHE A 141 -7.78 40.90 -15.73
CA PHE A 141 -6.78 40.10 -15.02
C PHE A 141 -6.58 40.66 -13.59
N SER A 142 -6.69 39.80 -12.57
CA SER A 142 -5.67 39.74 -11.52
C SER A 142 -5.85 38.46 -10.71
N SER A 143 -5.00 37.49 -11.04
CA SER A 143 -4.60 36.36 -10.21
C SER A 143 -4.29 36.81 -8.77
N ARG A 144 -5.12 36.41 -7.82
CA ARG A 144 -4.75 36.01 -6.44
C ARG A 144 -6.00 35.58 -5.69
N ASP A 145 -6.40 34.37 -6.01
CA ASP A 145 -7.51 33.67 -5.38
C ASP A 145 -7.27 33.47 -3.88
N TYR A 146 -8.20 34.03 -3.11
CA TYR A 146 -8.87 33.38 -1.99
C TYR A 146 -7.99 32.68 -0.96
N CYS A 147 -7.18 33.46 -0.24
CA CYS A 147 -6.87 33.11 1.15
C CYS A 147 -7.87 33.84 2.07
N HIS A 148 -8.58 33.06 2.88
CA HIS A 148 -9.45 33.46 4.00
C HIS A 148 -10.93 33.79 3.72
N GLN A 149 -11.70 32.81 3.21
CA GLN A 149 -13.11 32.68 3.62
C GLN A 149 -13.32 31.38 4.41
N ARG A 150 -13.11 31.60 5.71
CA ARG A 150 -13.40 30.79 6.88
C ARG A 150 -14.68 29.97 6.71
N PHE A 151 -14.55 28.64 6.84
CA PHE A 151 -15.63 27.67 7.03
C PHE A 151 -16.73 28.24 7.94
N ARG A 152 -17.80 28.77 7.33
CA ARG A 152 -19.08 28.92 8.02
C ARG A 152 -19.83 27.65 7.67
N TRP A 153 -19.89 26.70 8.60
CA TRP A 153 -20.84 25.60 8.50
C TRP A 153 -22.19 26.25 8.23
N ALA A 154 -22.79 25.99 7.06
CA ALA A 154 -24.15 26.40 6.82
C ALA A 154 -24.98 25.75 7.94
N ALA A 155 -25.51 26.58 8.83
CA ALA A 155 -26.50 26.18 9.80
C ALA A 155 -27.83 25.99 9.05
N ASP A 156 -27.84 25.08 8.08
CA ASP A 156 -29.08 24.61 7.48
C ASP A 156 -29.80 23.78 8.54
N SER A 157 -31.06 24.16 8.79
CA SER A 157 -31.94 23.46 9.71
C SER A 157 -31.90 21.95 9.41
N PRO A 158 -31.60 21.08 10.39
CA PRO A 158 -31.48 19.65 10.13
C PRO A 158 -32.80 19.13 9.57
N SER A 159 -32.72 18.42 8.45
CA SER A 159 -33.90 17.86 7.79
C SER A 159 -34.71 17.01 8.79
N ARG A 160 -36.03 17.01 8.66
CA ARG A 160 -36.95 16.28 9.55
C ARG A 160 -36.56 14.80 9.74
N LEU A 161 -35.96 14.20 8.71
CA LEU A 161 -35.42 12.84 8.75
C LEU A 161 -34.21 12.70 9.69
N LEU A 162 -33.26 13.64 9.64
CA LEU A 162 -32.10 13.66 10.56
C LEU A 162 -32.54 13.83 12.01
N GLN A 163 -33.62 14.58 12.25
CA GLN A 163 -34.17 14.75 13.59
C GLN A 163 -34.82 13.47 14.12
N LYS A 164 -35.64 12.79 13.30
CA LYS A 164 -36.21 11.49 13.65
C LYS A 164 -35.14 10.43 13.91
N PHE A 165 -34.07 10.43 13.12
CA PHE A 165 -32.93 9.54 13.32
C PHE A 165 -32.24 9.77 14.66
N ARG A 166 -32.06 11.02 15.06
CA ARG A 166 -31.44 11.37 16.35
C ARG A 166 -32.33 11.01 17.54
N ASN A 167 -33.64 11.09 17.38
CA ASN A 167 -34.60 10.78 18.44
C ASN A 167 -35.02 9.30 18.46
N TYR A 168 -34.50 8.45 17.55
CA TYR A 168 -34.91 7.05 17.38
C TYR A 168 -36.42 6.88 17.16
N GLU A 169 -37.03 7.80 16.42
CA GLU A 169 -38.47 7.82 16.11
C GLU A 169 -38.75 7.42 14.65
N ILE A 170 -38.05 6.41 14.12
CA ILE A 170 -38.22 6.00 12.70
C ILE A 170 -39.62 5.44 12.46
#